data_AF-A0A285CQX6-F1
#
_entry.id   AF-A0A285CQX6-F1
#
_cell.length_a   1.000
_cell.length_b   1.000
_cell.length_c   1.000
_cell.angle_alpha   90.00
_cell.angle_beta   90.00
_cell.angle_gamma   90.00
#
_symmetry.space_group_name_H-M   'P 1'
#
loop_
_entity.id
_entity.type
_entity.pdbx_description
1 polymer ?
#
loop_
_entity_poly.entity_id
_entity_poly.type
_entity_poly.pdbx_seq_one_letter_code
_entity_poly.pdbx_strand_id
1 'polypeptide(L)' 'MNNSNIPCVHPTIKKCLLHLDILGADDKIKQIVYMYMEALKKEIEKE' A
#
# COMPACT_ATOMS: atom_id res chain seq x y z
N MET A 1 -21.22 -7.76 5.36
CA MET A 1 -20.47 -6.92 4.39
C MET A 1 -19.77 -7.84 3.43
N ASN A 2 -19.83 -7.49 2.15
CA ASN A 2 -19.75 -8.41 1.02
C ASN A 2 -18.32 -8.84 0.66
N ASN A 3 -18.24 -10.06 0.14
CA ASN A 3 -17.08 -10.70 -0.46
C ASN A 3 -16.31 -9.74 -1.38
N SER A 4 -15.06 -9.46 -1.07
CA SER A 4 -14.17 -8.66 -1.91
C SER A 4 -12.79 -9.31 -1.88
N ASN A 5 -12.27 -9.72 -3.05
CA ASN A 5 -10.86 -10.09 -3.23
C ASN A 5 -9.98 -8.93 -2.73
N ILE A 6 -9.64 -8.90 -1.44
CA ILE A 6 -8.63 -7.97 -0.93
C ILE A 6 -7.34 -8.44 -1.59
N PRO A 7 -6.74 -7.66 -2.51
CA PRO A 7 -5.44 -8.02 -3.06
C PRO A 7 -4.51 -8.26 -1.89
N CYS A 8 -3.80 -9.39 -1.89
CA CYS A 8 -2.86 -9.69 -0.83
C CYS A 8 -1.78 -8.59 -0.84
N VAL A 9 -1.97 -7.57 0.01
CA VAL A 9 -1.09 -6.41 0.09
C VAL A 9 0.28 -6.91 0.54
N HIS A 10 1.32 -6.53 -0.20
CA HIS A 10 2.67 -6.96 0.12
C HIS A 10 3.03 -6.55 1.56
N PRO A 11 3.67 -7.43 2.37
CA PRO A 11 3.94 -7.15 3.78
C PRO A 11 4.68 -5.83 4.03
N THR A 12 5.61 -5.46 3.14
CA THR A 12 6.33 -4.17 3.22
C THR A 12 5.41 -2.98 3.03
N ILE A 13 4.44 -3.07 2.10
CA ILE A 13 3.45 -2.02 1.86
C ILE A 13 2.57 -1.86 3.11
N LYS A 14 2.13 -2.98 3.70
CA LYS A 14 1.35 -2.97 4.94
C LYS A 14 2.11 -2.30 6.10
N LYS A 15 3.40 -2.61 6.28
CA LYS A 15 4.25 -1.98 7.30
C LYS A 15 4.41 -0.48 7.06
N CYS A 16 4.61 -0.08 5.80
CA CYS A 16 4.73 1.34 5.44
C CYS A 16 3.46 2.12 5.81
N LEU A 17 2.28 1.61 5.45
CA LEU A 17 1.00 2.26 5.81
C LEU A 17 0.81 2.37 7.33
N LEU A 18 1.17 1.33 8.08
CA LEU A 18 1.10 1.36 9.54
C LEU A 18 2.03 2.41 10.15
N HIS A 19 3.22 2.62 9.58
CA HIS A 19 4.11 3.70 10.02
C HIS A 19 3.55 5.08 9.68
N LEU A 20 2.88 5.23 8.53
CA LEU A 20 2.19 6.48 8.19
C LEU A 20 1.05 6.79 9.15
N ASP A 21 0.32 5.78 9.63
CA ASP A 21 -0.68 5.95 10.69
C ASP A 21 -0.04 6.46 11.98
N ILE A 22 1.09 5.87 12.41
CA ILE A 22 1.83 6.31 13.61
C ILE A 22 2.31 7.77 13.47
N LEU A 23 2.69 8.19 12.27
CA LEU A 23 3.13 9.56 11.98
C LEU A 23 1.97 10.56 11.84
N GLY A 24 0.72 10.11 11.92
CA GLY A 24 -0.45 10.97 11.75
C GLY A 24 -0.63 11.46 10.31
N ALA A 25 -0.13 10.71 9.32
CA ALA A 25 -0.38 11.04 7.92
C ALA A 25 -1.88 10.94 7.61
N ASP A 26 -2.37 11.83 6.75
CA ASP A 26 -3.74 11.75 6.28
C ASP A 26 -3.94 10.60 5.28
N ASP A 27 -5.21 10.28 5.01
CA ASP A 27 -5.55 9.15 4.13
C ASP A 27 -5.16 9.39 2.66
N LYS A 28 -5.04 10.66 2.22
CA LYS A 28 -4.58 10.98 0.86
C LYS A 28 -3.11 10.64 0.71
N ILE A 29 -2.28 10.97 1.70
CA ILE A 29 -0.86 10.61 1.73
C ILE A 29 -0.70 9.10 1.69
N LYS A 30 -1.45 8.36 2.52
CA LYS A 30 -1.42 6.89 2.54
C LYS A 30 -1.79 6.28 1.20
N GLN A 31 -2.83 6.82 0.55
CA GLN A 31 -3.28 6.37 -0.76
C GLN A 31 -2.21 6.62 -1.85
N ILE A 32 -1.59 7.81 -1.86
CA ILE A 32 -0.51 8.15 -2.79
C ILE A 32 0.67 7.21 -2.61
N VAL A 33 1.13 7.00 -1.36
CA VAL A 33 2.23 6.09 -1.06
C VAL A 33 1.91 4.65 -1.49
N TYR A 34 0.71 4.16 -1.18
CA TYR A 34 0.25 2.85 -1.63
C TYR A 34 0.33 2.70 -3.16
N MET A 35 -0.17 3.69 -3.90
CA MET A 35 -0.15 3.68 -5.37
C MET A 35 1.28 3.60 -5.93
N TYR A 36 2.21 4.39 -5.39
CA TYR A 36 3.61 4.36 -5.84
C TYR A 36 4.28 3.03 -5.50
N MET A 37 4.08 2.48 -4.30
CA MET A 37 4.69 1.20 -3.92
C MET A 37 4.16 0.03 -4.77
N GLU A 38 2.86 0.03 -5.09
CA GLU A 38 2.27 -0.96 -6.02
C GLU A 38 2.81 -0.81 -7.45
N ALA A 39 3.04 0.42 -7.92
CA ALA A 39 3.65 0.67 -9.22
C ALA A 39 5.09 0.13 -9.27
N LEU A 40 5.92 0.46 -8.27
CA LEU A 40 7.29 -0.04 -8.15
C LEU A 40 7.34 -1.58 -8.09
N LYS A 41 6.44 -2.20 -7.31
CA LYS A 41 6.33 -3.66 -7.25
C LYS A 41 6.09 -4.25 -8.64
N LYS A 42 5.15 -3.69 -9.40
CA LYS A 42 4.82 -4.14 -10.76
C LYS A 42 5.95 -3.91 -11.76
N GLU A 43 6.80 -2.91 -11.55
CA GLU A 43 7.99 -2.68 -12.38
C GLU A 43 9.04 -3.76 -12.11
N ILE A 44 9.32 -4.05 -10.84
CA ILE A 44 10.26 -5.11 -10.43
C ILE A 44 9.80 -6.49 -10.90
N GLU A 45 8.50 -6.81 -10.80
CA GLU A 45 7.96 -8.11 -11.24
C GLU A 45 7.97 -8.30 -12.77
N LYS A 46 8.22 -7.23 -13.54
CA LYS A 46 8.31 -7.27 -15.01
C LYS A 46 9.75 -7.40 -15.54
N GLU A 47 10.74 -7.32 -14.66
CA GLU A 47 12.17 -7.61 -14.94
C GLU A 47 12.51 -9.07 -14.63
#